data_AF-A0A7D7LHU7-F1
#
_entry.id   AF-A0A7D7LHU7-F1
#
_cell.length_a   1.000
_cell.length_b   1.000
_cell.length_c   1.000
_cell.angle_alpha   90.00
_cell.angle_beta   90.00
_cell.angle_gamma   90.00
#
_symmetry.space_group_name_H-M   'P 1'
#
loop_
_entity.id
_entity.type
_entity.pdbx_description
1 polymer ?
#
loop_
_entity_poly.entity_id
_entity_poly.type
_entity_poly.pdbx_seq_one_letter_code
_entity_poly.pdbx_strand_id
1 'polypeptide(L)'
;MEYKAWEDYFVSFNITIDTDALYEINRAYGGNAFAMSLLSPEILKESQGNLKVYWQDNRDYLLRHPTLENLEKLVQRQFDKLQQDNPQAYKLLCRLGCYRYQYIPVISEKGIFCLLWDEQNERKKLRFLRDLKNRALVKFNSEGYYLYELIRQEAIERLKLTDDWKQSHGKAGIFLSTLISENCKTIIPKITCTKVNDTQEQMYLNIENAEIAVKQELTKQETIALEIVYHSMEFYGAGCFEDLRQEPNLLDNVFFQAIRNMVLEYIDCYSNLGIVLYKFALTTHRLGIIDEREGKLIESNKEFEYCQRSFKVSQDFFQTALVIATRVKEDKLMINVLLSLACCHYFRGITLHELGIFLHQIIKNNESKEAFGESKISLNKALKILTKLPFEQKIEEVKKAIHSLEISEKSCSTFIARFLIELA
;
A
#
# COMPACT_ATOMS: atom_id res chain seq x y z
N MET A 1 -8.00 -11.06 -24.81
CA MET A 1 -7.95 -12.50 -24.48
C MET A 1 -8.49 -13.27 -25.68
N GLU A 2 -7.96 -14.44 -26.02
CA GLU A 2 -8.36 -15.18 -27.24
C GLU A 2 -9.78 -15.73 -27.14
N TYR A 3 -10.52 -15.75 -28.25
CA TYR A 3 -11.89 -16.29 -28.40
C TYR A 3 -12.06 -17.68 -27.76
N LYS A 4 -11.06 -18.54 -27.96
CA LYS A 4 -11.04 -19.90 -27.43
C LYS A 4 -11.08 -19.97 -25.90
N ALA A 5 -10.47 -19.00 -25.22
CA ALA A 5 -10.52 -18.93 -23.76
C ALA A 5 -11.93 -18.62 -23.23
N TRP A 6 -12.73 -17.87 -23.99
CA TRP A 6 -14.13 -17.61 -23.62
C TRP A 6 -15.01 -18.82 -23.85
N GLU A 7 -14.79 -19.53 -24.96
CA GLU A 7 -15.46 -20.80 -25.27
C GLU A 7 -15.19 -21.83 -24.18
N ASP A 8 -13.92 -22.11 -23.90
CA ASP A 8 -13.49 -23.07 -22.88
C ASP A 8 -14.06 -22.70 -21.50
N TYR A 9 -14.05 -21.41 -21.15
CA TYR A 9 -14.59 -20.94 -19.88
C TYR A 9 -16.10 -21.15 -19.79
N PHE A 10 -16.89 -20.68 -20.76
CA PHE A 10 -18.35 -20.86 -20.71
C PHE A 10 -18.77 -22.32 -20.74
N VAL A 11 -18.08 -23.17 -21.52
CA VAL A 11 -18.30 -24.62 -21.49
C VAL A 11 -18.02 -25.19 -20.10
N SER A 12 -16.95 -24.75 -19.43
CA SER A 12 -16.65 -25.17 -18.05
C SER A 12 -17.72 -24.78 -17.02
N PHE A 13 -18.55 -23.78 -17.33
CA PHE A 13 -19.70 -23.34 -16.53
C PHE A 13 -21.03 -23.98 -16.96
N ASN A 14 -21.03 -25.01 -17.81
CA ASN A 14 -22.23 -25.63 -18.39
C ASN A 14 -23.13 -24.65 -19.17
N ILE A 15 -22.52 -23.63 -19.77
CA ILE A 15 -23.22 -22.72 -20.68
C ILE A 15 -23.19 -23.34 -22.07
N THR A 16 -24.37 -23.52 -22.66
CA THR A 16 -24.54 -23.94 -24.05
C THR A 16 -24.09 -22.81 -24.96
N ILE A 17 -23.02 -23.08 -25.72
CA ILE A 17 -22.39 -22.11 -26.62
C ILE A 17 -23.16 -22.03 -27.93
N ASP A 18 -23.38 -20.81 -28.39
CA ASP A 18 -23.69 -20.48 -29.79
C ASP A 18 -22.50 -19.66 -30.29
N THR A 19 -21.85 -20.15 -31.35
CA THR A 19 -20.58 -19.60 -31.86
C THR A 19 -20.72 -18.14 -32.26
N ASP A 20 -21.84 -17.77 -32.88
CA ASP A 20 -22.10 -16.40 -33.34
C ASP A 20 -22.33 -15.47 -32.14
N ALA A 21 -23.17 -15.87 -31.18
CA ALA A 21 -23.41 -15.10 -29.96
C ALA A 21 -22.11 -14.93 -29.15
N LEU A 22 -21.29 -15.98 -29.02
CA LEU A 22 -20.01 -15.90 -28.33
C LEU A 22 -19.04 -14.93 -28.99
N TYR A 23 -18.96 -14.97 -30.32
CA TYR A 23 -18.10 -14.07 -31.08
C TYR A 23 -18.53 -12.61 -30.92
N GLU A 24 -19.83 -12.33 -31.01
CA GLU A 24 -20.36 -10.99 -30.83
C GLU A 24 -20.13 -10.47 -29.40
N ILE A 25 -20.35 -11.30 -28.37
CA ILE A 25 -20.09 -10.94 -26.97
C ILE A 25 -18.60 -10.68 -26.73
N ASN A 26 -17.73 -11.59 -27.17
CA ASN A 26 -16.28 -11.46 -26.97
C ASN A 26 -15.75 -10.16 -27.61
N ARG A 27 -16.25 -9.84 -28.81
CA ARG A 27 -15.93 -8.60 -29.51
C ARG A 27 -16.47 -7.37 -28.79
N ALA A 28 -17.73 -7.42 -28.34
CA ALA A 28 -18.39 -6.32 -27.64
C ALA A 28 -17.68 -5.93 -26.33
N TYR A 29 -16.96 -6.86 -25.70
CA TYR A 29 -16.22 -6.61 -24.46
C TYR A 29 -14.70 -6.59 -24.63
N GLY A 30 -14.19 -6.52 -25.86
CA GLY A 30 -12.74 -6.48 -26.14
C GLY A 30 -11.98 -7.67 -25.57
N GLY A 31 -12.64 -8.82 -25.43
CA GLY A 31 -12.06 -10.02 -24.79
C GLY A 31 -11.70 -9.82 -23.32
N ASN A 32 -12.42 -8.96 -22.58
CA ASN A 32 -12.22 -8.72 -21.16
C ASN A 32 -12.62 -9.94 -20.31
N ALA A 33 -11.64 -10.54 -19.63
CA ALA A 33 -11.84 -11.73 -18.80
C ALA A 33 -12.79 -11.52 -17.63
N PHE A 34 -12.83 -10.31 -17.08
CA PHE A 34 -13.72 -9.96 -15.99
C PHE A 34 -15.17 -9.93 -16.47
N ALA A 35 -15.43 -9.40 -17.67
CA ALA A 35 -16.73 -9.41 -18.35
C ALA A 35 -17.27 -10.85 -18.46
N MET A 36 -16.47 -11.75 -19.02
CA MET A 36 -16.80 -13.18 -19.15
C MET A 36 -17.24 -13.78 -17.80
N SER A 37 -16.52 -13.46 -16.73
CA SER A 37 -16.84 -13.98 -15.41
C SER A 37 -18.15 -13.42 -14.83
N LEU A 38 -18.51 -12.17 -15.15
CA LEU A 38 -19.78 -11.56 -14.73
C LEU A 38 -20.98 -12.09 -15.52
N LEU A 39 -20.80 -12.32 -16.83
CA LEU A 39 -21.85 -12.78 -17.72
C LEU A 39 -22.27 -14.23 -17.42
N SER A 40 -21.32 -15.09 -17.07
CA SER A 40 -21.59 -16.53 -16.85
C SER A 40 -22.75 -16.81 -15.88
N PRO A 41 -22.78 -16.24 -14.66
CA PRO A 41 -23.90 -16.43 -13.75
C PRO A 41 -25.21 -15.81 -14.22
N GLU A 42 -25.18 -14.71 -14.99
CA GLU A 42 -26.40 -14.16 -15.59
C GLU A 42 -26.97 -15.09 -16.64
N ILE A 43 -26.12 -15.61 -17.54
CA ILE A 43 -26.52 -16.57 -18.58
C ILE A 43 -27.15 -17.80 -17.93
N LEU A 44 -26.51 -18.36 -16.89
CA LEU A 44 -27.05 -19.51 -16.16
C LEU A 44 -28.40 -19.22 -15.50
N LYS A 45 -28.56 -18.03 -14.89
CA LYS A 45 -29.78 -17.70 -14.13
C LYS A 45 -30.92 -17.25 -15.03
N GLU A 46 -30.67 -16.41 -16.02
CA GLU A 46 -31.70 -15.74 -16.83
C GLU A 46 -32.10 -16.56 -18.05
N SER A 47 -31.15 -17.31 -18.61
CA SER A 47 -31.35 -18.07 -19.85
C SER A 47 -31.15 -19.58 -19.69
N GLN A 48 -31.09 -20.07 -18.44
CA GLN A 48 -30.84 -21.48 -18.12
C GLN A 48 -29.57 -22.03 -18.77
N GLY A 49 -28.55 -21.17 -18.92
CA GLY A 49 -27.28 -21.52 -19.54
C GLY A 49 -27.28 -21.43 -21.07
N ASN A 50 -28.31 -20.89 -21.73
CA ASN A 50 -28.34 -20.74 -23.17
C ASN A 50 -27.77 -19.39 -23.63
N LEU A 51 -26.53 -19.39 -24.12
CA LEU A 51 -25.82 -18.17 -24.52
C LEU A 51 -26.56 -17.37 -25.61
N LYS A 52 -27.20 -18.06 -26.55
CA LYS A 52 -27.95 -17.43 -27.65
C LYS A 52 -29.15 -16.65 -27.14
N VAL A 53 -29.94 -17.27 -26.25
CA VAL A 53 -31.12 -16.65 -25.65
C VAL A 53 -30.70 -15.43 -24.83
N TYR A 54 -29.70 -15.60 -23.98
CA TYR A 54 -29.16 -14.48 -23.20
C TYR A 54 -28.72 -13.31 -24.09
N TRP A 55 -27.99 -13.62 -25.17
CA TRP A 55 -27.52 -12.58 -26.09
C TRP A 55 -28.68 -11.90 -26.82
N GLN A 56 -29.69 -12.65 -27.27
CA GLN A 56 -30.86 -12.07 -27.92
C GLN A 56 -31.62 -11.09 -27.02
N ASP A 57 -31.76 -11.42 -25.74
CA ASP A 57 -32.50 -10.60 -24.78
C ASP A 57 -31.73 -9.34 -24.35
N ASN A 58 -30.38 -9.38 -24.40
CA ASN A 58 -29.53 -8.33 -23.84
C ASN A 58 -28.71 -7.55 -24.89
N ARG A 59 -28.55 -8.05 -26.12
CA ARG A 59 -27.65 -7.49 -27.16
C ARG A 59 -27.84 -6.00 -27.40
N ASP A 60 -29.08 -5.52 -27.47
CA ASP A 60 -29.34 -4.13 -27.87
C ASP A 60 -28.90 -3.15 -26.78
N TYR A 61 -28.90 -3.58 -25.52
CA TYR A 61 -28.33 -2.81 -24.44
C TYR A 61 -26.80 -2.88 -24.46
N LEU A 62 -26.24 -4.09 -24.62
CA LEU A 62 -24.79 -4.34 -24.56
C LEU A 62 -24.03 -3.77 -25.77
N LEU A 63 -24.68 -3.63 -26.93
CA LEU A 63 -24.09 -3.07 -28.15
C LEU A 63 -24.12 -1.54 -28.21
N ARG A 64 -24.97 -0.85 -27.43
CA ARG A 64 -25.04 0.62 -27.45
C ARG A 64 -23.83 1.30 -26.81
N HIS A 65 -23.14 0.62 -25.89
CA HIS A 65 -22.00 1.20 -25.13
C HIS A 65 -20.89 0.19 -24.82
N PRO A 66 -20.29 -0.54 -25.79
CA PRO A 66 -19.41 -1.72 -25.61
C PRO A 66 -18.03 -1.46 -24.91
N THR A 67 -17.95 -0.48 -24.01
CA THR A 67 -16.74 0.02 -23.35
C THR A 67 -16.72 -0.34 -21.86
N LEU A 68 -15.73 0.19 -21.13
CA LEU A 68 -15.67 0.14 -19.66
C LEU A 68 -16.99 0.56 -19.01
N GLU A 69 -17.70 1.53 -19.59
CA GLU A 69 -19.01 2.00 -19.13
C GLU A 69 -20.06 0.87 -19.10
N ASN A 70 -20.03 -0.06 -20.06
CA ASN A 70 -20.91 -1.23 -20.03
C ASN A 70 -20.50 -2.25 -18.98
N LEU A 71 -19.21 -2.33 -18.63
CA LEU A 71 -18.77 -3.16 -17.51
C LEU A 71 -19.21 -2.56 -16.17
N GLU A 72 -19.10 -1.24 -16.01
CA GLU A 72 -19.63 -0.53 -14.84
C GLU A 72 -21.14 -0.74 -14.72
N LYS A 73 -21.90 -0.55 -15.82
CA LYS A 73 -23.34 -0.82 -15.86
C LYS A 73 -23.69 -2.28 -15.58
N LEU A 74 -22.89 -3.24 -16.05
CA LEU A 74 -23.10 -4.66 -15.75
C LEU A 74 -22.86 -4.95 -14.27
N VAL A 75 -21.81 -4.37 -13.68
CA VAL A 75 -21.55 -4.45 -12.24
C VAL A 75 -22.72 -3.85 -11.47
N GLN A 76 -23.16 -2.63 -11.81
CA GLN A 76 -24.31 -1.98 -11.18
C GLN A 76 -25.57 -2.84 -11.21
N ARG A 77 -25.92 -3.39 -12.38
CA ARG A 77 -27.04 -4.31 -12.53
C ARG A 77 -26.91 -5.56 -11.66
N GLN A 78 -25.71 -6.13 -11.57
CA GLN A 78 -25.47 -7.28 -10.70
C GLN A 78 -25.67 -6.93 -9.22
N PHE A 79 -25.25 -5.74 -8.78
CA PHE A 79 -25.54 -5.27 -7.43
C PHE A 79 -27.05 -5.04 -7.22
N ASP A 80 -27.75 -4.39 -8.15
CA ASP A 80 -29.19 -4.14 -8.07
C ASP A 80 -29.98 -5.45 -7.99
N LYS A 81 -29.62 -6.40 -8.85
CA LYS A 81 -30.23 -7.73 -8.87
C LYS A 81 -29.93 -8.51 -7.60
N LEU A 82 -28.69 -8.45 -7.11
CA LEU A 82 -28.32 -9.06 -5.84
C LEU A 82 -29.10 -8.45 -4.67
N GLN A 83 -29.31 -7.13 -4.67
CA GLN A 83 -30.09 -6.42 -3.65
C GLN A 83 -31.53 -6.93 -3.60
N GLN A 84 -32.15 -7.20 -4.76
CA GLN A 84 -33.49 -7.75 -4.85
C GLN A 84 -33.54 -9.23 -4.45
N ASP A 85 -32.62 -10.04 -4.98
CA ASP A 85 -32.62 -11.50 -4.81
C ASP A 85 -32.19 -11.95 -3.40
N ASN A 86 -31.16 -11.32 -2.87
CA ASN A 86 -30.54 -11.67 -1.59
C ASN A 86 -29.96 -10.40 -0.91
N PRO A 87 -30.82 -9.64 -0.20
CA PRO A 87 -30.41 -8.39 0.46
C PRO A 87 -29.22 -8.54 1.42
N GLN A 88 -29.06 -9.72 2.04
CA GLN A 88 -27.96 -9.97 2.99
C GLN A 88 -26.63 -10.21 2.29
N ALA A 89 -26.62 -10.94 1.17
CA ALA A 89 -25.43 -11.06 0.34
C ALA A 89 -25.05 -9.72 -0.31
N TYR A 90 -26.04 -8.91 -0.70
CA TYR A 90 -25.82 -7.53 -1.15
C TYR A 90 -25.12 -6.68 -0.09
N LYS A 91 -25.63 -6.68 1.15
CA LYS A 91 -24.98 -5.97 2.26
C LYS A 91 -23.53 -6.42 2.44
N LEU A 92 -23.29 -7.73 2.43
CA LEU A 92 -21.93 -8.27 2.51
C LEU A 92 -21.03 -7.73 1.40
N LEU A 93 -21.50 -7.73 0.16
CA LEU A 93 -20.73 -7.24 -0.98
C LEU A 93 -20.37 -5.76 -0.82
N CYS A 94 -21.32 -4.91 -0.43
CA CYS A 94 -21.05 -3.50 -0.16
C CYS A 94 -20.02 -3.35 0.96
N ARG A 95 -20.19 -4.07 2.08
CA ARG A 95 -19.29 -4.02 3.24
C ARG A 95 -17.87 -4.48 2.87
N LEU A 96 -17.71 -5.45 1.96
CA LEU A 96 -16.41 -5.88 1.46
C LEU A 96 -15.64 -4.78 0.72
N GLY A 97 -16.34 -3.72 0.29
CA GLY A 97 -15.73 -2.52 -0.28
C GLY A 97 -14.83 -1.76 0.70
N CYS A 98 -14.98 -1.94 2.03
CA CYS A 98 -14.13 -1.24 3.00
C CYS A 98 -12.67 -1.72 2.98
N TYR A 99 -12.39 -2.93 2.47
CA TYR A 99 -11.03 -3.47 2.37
C TYR A 99 -10.28 -2.88 1.16
N ARG A 100 -8.99 -2.55 1.36
CA ARG A 100 -8.09 -2.06 0.32
C ARG A 100 -7.27 -3.20 -0.27
N TYR A 101 -7.81 -3.84 -1.30
CA TYR A 101 -7.18 -5.00 -1.96
C TYR A 101 -5.87 -4.67 -2.69
N GLN A 102 -5.50 -3.39 -2.84
CA GLN A 102 -4.16 -3.02 -3.31
C GLN A 102 -3.06 -3.26 -2.25
N TYR A 103 -3.42 -3.35 -0.96
CA TYR A 103 -2.46 -3.51 0.13
C TYR A 103 -2.60 -4.86 0.83
N ILE A 104 -3.84 -5.34 1.00
CA ILE A 104 -4.11 -6.70 1.44
C ILE A 104 -4.83 -7.42 0.30
N PRO A 105 -4.09 -8.09 -0.61
CA PRO A 105 -4.64 -8.62 -1.85
C PRO A 105 -5.78 -9.61 -1.68
N VAL A 106 -5.76 -10.36 -0.57
CA VAL A 106 -6.74 -11.40 -0.26
C VAL A 106 -7.14 -11.34 1.20
N ILE A 107 -8.43 -11.53 1.46
CA ILE A 107 -9.03 -11.58 2.79
C ILE A 107 -9.46 -13.00 3.08
N SER A 108 -9.19 -13.49 4.29
CA SER A 108 -9.60 -14.84 4.70
C SER A 108 -11.12 -14.89 4.94
N GLU A 109 -11.67 -16.10 5.00
CA GLU A 109 -13.10 -16.29 5.31
C GLU A 109 -13.50 -15.63 6.64
N LYS A 110 -12.64 -15.71 7.66
CA LYS A 110 -12.86 -15.04 8.95
C LYS A 110 -12.95 -13.52 8.80
N GLY A 111 -12.17 -12.94 7.91
CA GLY A 111 -12.22 -11.50 7.60
C GLY A 111 -13.52 -11.11 6.89
N ILE A 112 -14.02 -11.96 5.98
CA ILE A 112 -15.35 -11.74 5.39
C ILE A 112 -16.44 -11.84 6.46
N PHE A 113 -16.39 -12.86 7.31
CA PHE A 113 -17.44 -13.11 8.29
C PHE A 113 -17.51 -12.08 9.40
N CYS A 114 -16.42 -11.33 9.67
CA CYS A 114 -16.49 -10.22 10.62
C CYS A 114 -17.39 -9.07 10.11
N LEU A 115 -17.56 -8.94 8.80
CA LEU A 115 -18.45 -7.98 8.15
C LEU A 115 -19.93 -8.42 8.14
N LEU A 116 -20.22 -9.63 8.61
CA LEU A 116 -21.58 -10.14 8.83
C LEU A 116 -21.93 -10.08 10.32
N TRP A 117 -21.62 -8.96 10.99
CA TRP A 117 -21.79 -8.82 12.44
C TRP A 117 -23.25 -8.92 12.92
N ASP A 118 -24.19 -8.68 12.01
CA ASP A 118 -25.64 -8.75 12.20
C ASP A 118 -26.22 -10.14 11.91
N GLU A 119 -25.42 -11.09 11.44
CA GLU A 119 -25.82 -12.48 11.25
C GLU A 119 -24.98 -13.39 12.16
N GLN A 120 -25.62 -14.14 13.05
CA GLN A 120 -24.92 -15.05 13.97
C GLN A 120 -24.84 -16.48 13.44
N ASN A 121 -25.64 -16.82 12.42
CA ASN A 121 -25.70 -18.17 11.88
C ASN A 121 -24.61 -18.39 10.82
N GLU A 122 -23.58 -19.15 11.18
CA GLU A 122 -22.46 -19.50 10.29
C GLU A 122 -22.90 -20.18 8.97
N ARG A 123 -23.95 -21.01 8.99
CA ARG A 123 -24.47 -21.63 7.75
C ARG A 123 -25.05 -20.60 6.80
N LYS A 124 -25.70 -19.56 7.32
CA LYS A 124 -26.20 -18.44 6.50
C LYS A 124 -25.06 -17.59 5.96
N LYS A 125 -24.04 -17.28 6.76
CA LYS A 125 -22.83 -16.57 6.31
C LYS A 125 -22.17 -17.27 5.12
N LEU A 126 -21.96 -18.58 5.24
CA LEU A 126 -21.43 -19.43 4.17
C LEU A 126 -22.30 -19.39 2.92
N ARG A 127 -23.63 -19.37 3.07
CA ARG A 127 -24.56 -19.25 1.94
C ARG A 127 -24.44 -17.90 1.24
N PHE A 128 -24.37 -16.80 1.99
CA PHE A 128 -24.21 -15.47 1.40
C PHE A 128 -22.90 -15.36 0.61
N LEU A 129 -21.80 -15.84 1.19
CA LEU A 129 -20.50 -15.86 0.50
C LEU A 129 -20.56 -16.76 -0.75
N ARG A 130 -21.18 -17.94 -0.67
CA ARG A 130 -21.37 -18.83 -1.83
C ARG A 130 -22.18 -18.15 -2.93
N ASP A 131 -23.23 -17.43 -2.59
CA ASP A 131 -24.04 -16.70 -3.57
C ASP A 131 -23.22 -15.63 -4.29
N LEU A 132 -22.36 -14.90 -3.59
CA LEU A 132 -21.43 -13.92 -4.19
C LEU A 132 -20.41 -14.58 -5.11
N LYS A 133 -19.84 -15.74 -4.71
CA LYS A 133 -18.91 -16.52 -5.54
C LYS A 133 -19.57 -17.02 -6.81
N ASN A 134 -20.77 -17.60 -6.67
CA ASN A 134 -21.53 -18.13 -7.79
C ASN A 134 -21.87 -17.04 -8.80
N ARG A 135 -22.12 -15.81 -8.32
CA ARG A 135 -22.34 -14.62 -9.15
C ARG A 135 -21.06 -13.93 -9.63
N ALA A 136 -19.90 -14.51 -9.35
CA ALA A 136 -18.61 -13.93 -9.70
C ALA A 136 -18.36 -12.51 -9.17
N LEU A 137 -19.13 -12.07 -8.16
CA LEU A 137 -19.00 -10.78 -7.50
C LEU A 137 -17.92 -10.80 -6.41
N VAL A 138 -17.51 -11.99 -5.96
CA VAL A 138 -16.33 -12.20 -5.12
C VAL A 138 -15.47 -13.27 -5.77
N LYS A 139 -14.17 -12.99 -5.90
CA LYS A 139 -13.18 -13.94 -6.40
C LYS A 139 -12.46 -14.60 -5.26
N PHE A 140 -11.84 -15.73 -5.54
CA PHE A 140 -11.10 -16.50 -4.55
C PHE A 140 -9.94 -17.25 -5.21
N ASN A 141 -8.90 -17.51 -4.42
CA ASN A 141 -7.79 -18.38 -4.74
C ASN A 141 -7.45 -19.24 -3.50
N SER A 142 -6.30 -19.92 -3.50
CA SER A 142 -5.84 -20.72 -2.35
C SER A 142 -5.57 -19.90 -1.09
N GLU A 143 -5.34 -18.59 -1.22
CA GLU A 143 -4.94 -17.71 -0.12
C GLU A 143 -6.13 -16.95 0.50
N GLY A 144 -7.20 -16.75 -0.25
CA GLY A 144 -8.40 -16.11 0.26
C GLY A 144 -9.29 -15.54 -0.83
N TYR A 145 -9.96 -14.45 -0.48
CA TYR A 145 -11.01 -13.82 -1.27
C TYR A 145 -10.66 -12.38 -1.62
N TYR A 146 -11.09 -11.93 -2.79
CA TYR A 146 -10.81 -10.58 -3.26
C TYR A 146 -11.90 -10.04 -4.19
N LEU A 147 -11.92 -8.71 -4.33
CA LEU A 147 -12.76 -8.02 -5.30
C LEU A 147 -11.89 -7.51 -6.46
N TYR A 148 -12.40 -7.59 -7.69
CA TYR A 148 -11.82 -6.82 -8.79
C TYR A 148 -12.12 -5.33 -8.59
N GLU A 149 -11.25 -4.45 -9.10
CA GLU A 149 -11.31 -3.02 -8.84
C GLU A 149 -12.67 -2.39 -9.18
N LEU A 150 -13.29 -2.75 -10.31
CA LEU A 150 -14.61 -2.25 -10.69
C LEU A 150 -15.72 -2.63 -9.69
N ILE A 151 -15.71 -3.88 -9.18
CA ILE A 151 -16.66 -4.30 -8.14
C ILE A 151 -16.37 -3.58 -6.82
N ARG A 152 -15.09 -3.42 -6.48
CA ARG A 152 -14.69 -2.73 -5.26
C ARG A 152 -15.16 -1.28 -5.28
N GLN A 153 -14.99 -0.57 -6.40
CA GLN A 153 -15.42 0.82 -6.56
C GLN A 153 -16.93 0.95 -6.38
N GLU A 154 -17.72 0.14 -7.07
CA GLU A 154 -19.18 0.11 -6.88
C GLU A 154 -19.57 -0.23 -5.43
N ALA A 155 -18.90 -1.22 -4.80
CA ALA A 155 -19.14 -1.59 -3.41
C ALA A 155 -18.88 -0.42 -2.45
N ILE A 156 -17.79 0.33 -2.66
CA ILE A 156 -17.45 1.52 -1.87
C ILE A 156 -18.52 2.59 -2.03
N GLU A 157 -18.91 2.89 -3.28
CA GLU A 157 -19.93 3.90 -3.58
C GLU A 157 -21.25 3.57 -2.88
N ARG A 158 -21.71 2.32 -2.99
CA ARG A 158 -22.94 1.88 -2.31
C ARG A 158 -22.80 1.82 -0.80
N LEU A 159 -21.65 1.40 -0.27
CA LEU A 159 -21.42 1.35 1.18
C LEU A 159 -21.48 2.76 1.80
N LYS A 160 -20.92 3.78 1.13
CA LYS A 160 -20.98 5.18 1.58
C LYS A 160 -22.40 5.74 1.67
N LEU A 161 -23.35 5.16 0.93
CA LEU A 161 -24.77 5.54 0.99
C LEU A 161 -25.53 4.87 2.16
N THR A 162 -24.85 4.05 2.96
CA THR A 162 -25.45 3.31 4.07
C THR A 162 -24.81 3.71 5.41
N ASP A 163 -25.54 3.47 6.49
CA ASP A 163 -25.01 3.64 7.86
C ASP A 163 -23.95 2.58 8.23
N ASP A 164 -23.74 1.58 7.37
CA ASP A 164 -22.79 0.49 7.60
C ASP A 164 -21.33 0.91 7.35
N TRP A 165 -21.04 2.08 6.76
CA TRP A 165 -19.65 2.53 6.45
C TRP A 165 -18.76 2.44 7.68
N LYS A 166 -19.12 3.21 8.73
CA LYS A 166 -18.36 3.26 9.98
C LYS A 166 -18.23 1.87 10.60
N GLN A 167 -19.33 1.11 10.69
CA GLN A 167 -19.31 -0.20 11.32
C GLN A 167 -18.45 -1.22 10.56
N SER A 168 -18.44 -1.17 9.23
CA SER A 168 -17.60 -2.02 8.38
C SER A 168 -16.12 -1.77 8.64
N HIS A 169 -15.70 -0.50 8.68
CA HIS A 169 -14.33 -0.14 9.01
C HIS A 169 -13.96 -0.58 10.45
N GLY A 170 -14.86 -0.41 11.42
CA GLY A 170 -14.64 -0.91 12.78
C GLY A 170 -14.42 -2.42 12.85
N LYS A 171 -15.26 -3.21 12.16
CA LYS A 171 -15.15 -4.68 12.13
C LYS A 171 -13.92 -5.17 11.37
N ALA A 172 -13.59 -4.53 10.25
CA ALA A 172 -12.38 -4.79 9.50
C ALA A 172 -11.13 -4.49 10.33
N GLY A 173 -11.06 -3.33 10.98
CA GLY A 173 -9.96 -2.95 11.87
C GLY A 173 -9.77 -3.94 13.03
N ILE A 174 -10.86 -4.36 13.69
CA ILE A 174 -10.81 -5.39 14.73
C ILE A 174 -10.27 -6.70 14.16
N PHE A 175 -10.78 -7.18 13.02
CA PHE A 175 -10.26 -8.41 12.42
C PHE A 175 -8.77 -8.31 12.12
N LEU A 176 -8.33 -7.23 11.48
CA LEU A 176 -6.92 -7.02 11.15
C LEU A 176 -6.03 -6.94 12.40
N SER A 177 -6.53 -6.37 13.49
CA SER A 177 -5.81 -6.36 14.77
C SER A 177 -5.50 -7.76 15.28
N THR A 178 -6.37 -8.75 15.02
CA THR A 178 -6.12 -10.16 15.41
C THR A 178 -5.01 -10.84 14.60
N LEU A 179 -4.57 -10.23 13.50
CA LEU A 179 -3.49 -10.74 12.65
C LEU A 179 -2.11 -10.22 13.06
N ILE A 180 -2.08 -9.22 13.94
CA ILE A 180 -0.86 -8.68 14.54
C ILE A 180 -0.54 -9.53 15.78
N SER A 181 0.69 -10.04 15.87
CA SER A 181 1.11 -10.80 17.04
C SER A 181 1.31 -9.85 18.24
N GLU A 182 0.91 -10.25 19.45
CA GLU A 182 1.22 -9.51 20.69
C GLU A 182 2.73 -9.27 20.87
N ASN A 183 3.57 -10.11 20.27
CA ASN A 183 5.03 -10.02 20.24
C ASN A 183 5.57 -9.32 18.99
N CYS A 184 4.89 -8.28 18.49
CA CYS A 184 5.42 -7.45 17.42
C CYS A 184 6.69 -6.74 17.89
N LYS A 185 7.81 -7.45 17.77
CA LYS A 185 9.13 -6.89 17.98
C LYS A 185 9.28 -5.73 16.99
N THR A 186 9.61 -4.59 17.56
CA THR A 186 9.85 -3.25 17.01
C THR A 186 10.98 -3.18 15.98
N ILE A 187 11.36 -4.31 15.41
CA ILE A 187 12.59 -4.46 14.63
C ILE A 187 12.17 -4.89 13.25
N ILE A 188 12.43 -4.02 12.27
CA ILE A 188 12.52 -4.42 10.87
C ILE A 188 13.69 -5.42 10.79
N PRO A 189 13.46 -6.74 10.65
CA PRO A 189 14.53 -7.72 10.60
C PRO A 189 15.25 -7.72 9.25
N LYS A 190 14.90 -6.77 8.35
CA LYS A 190 15.36 -6.76 6.97
C LYS A 190 16.86 -6.47 6.84
N ILE A 191 17.44 -5.72 7.79
CA ILE A 191 18.88 -5.42 7.77
C ILE A 191 19.57 -6.27 8.83
N THR A 192 20.23 -7.32 8.38
CA THR A 192 21.17 -8.06 9.22
C THR A 192 22.47 -7.27 9.23
N CYS A 193 22.82 -6.66 10.37
CA CYS A 193 24.13 -6.03 10.53
C CYS A 193 25.13 -7.10 10.97
N THR A 194 25.96 -7.58 10.06
CA THR A 194 27.02 -8.53 10.36
C THR A 194 28.19 -7.78 11.00
N LYS A 195 28.67 -8.25 12.17
CA LYS A 195 29.91 -7.76 12.76
C LYS A 195 31.07 -8.51 12.12
N VAL A 196 31.97 -7.76 11.48
CA VAL A 196 33.30 -8.24 11.07
C VAL A 196 34.35 -7.34 11.73
N ASN A 197 35.58 -7.82 11.84
CA ASN A 197 36.63 -7.10 12.57
C ASN A 197 37.14 -5.86 11.83
N ASP A 198 36.89 -5.78 10.51
CA ASP A 198 37.27 -4.66 9.68
C ASP A 198 36.09 -3.70 9.43
N THR A 199 36.27 -2.42 9.77
CA THR A 199 35.21 -1.41 9.71
C THR A 199 34.77 -1.11 8.27
N GLN A 200 35.67 -1.23 7.28
CA GLN A 200 35.38 -0.96 5.87
C GLN A 200 34.63 -2.14 5.23
N GLU A 201 35.07 -3.36 5.50
CA GLU A 201 34.38 -4.59 5.13
C GLU A 201 32.97 -4.65 5.74
N GLN A 202 32.83 -4.23 7.01
CA GLN A 202 31.52 -4.13 7.66
C GLN A 202 30.60 -3.15 6.94
N MET A 203 31.13 -2.00 6.52
CA MET A 203 30.36 -0.98 5.79
C MET A 203 29.85 -1.52 4.46
N TYR A 204 30.69 -2.21 3.68
CA TYR A 204 30.29 -2.81 2.40
C TYR A 204 29.18 -3.85 2.57
N LEU A 205 29.34 -4.75 3.55
CA LEU A 205 28.36 -5.79 3.82
C LEU A 205 27.02 -5.21 4.27
N ASN A 206 27.04 -4.12 5.05
CA ASN A 206 25.84 -3.40 5.43
C ASN A 206 25.13 -2.76 4.22
N ILE A 207 25.88 -2.22 3.25
CA ILE A 207 25.31 -1.68 2.00
C ILE A 207 24.64 -2.80 1.20
N GLU A 208 25.29 -3.96 1.06
CA GLU A 208 24.75 -5.12 0.35
C GLU A 208 23.47 -5.67 1.01
N ASN A 209 23.48 -5.81 2.34
CA ASN A 209 22.30 -6.25 3.08
C ASN A 209 21.16 -5.23 2.96
N ALA A 210 21.49 -3.94 2.93
CA ALA A 210 20.52 -2.87 2.72
C ALA A 210 19.91 -2.89 1.31
N GLU A 211 20.68 -3.23 0.27
CA GLU A 211 20.15 -3.42 -1.09
C GLU A 211 19.13 -4.57 -1.16
N ILE A 212 19.39 -5.65 -0.43
CA ILE A 212 18.46 -6.79 -0.34
C ILE A 212 17.19 -6.35 0.40
N ALA A 213 17.33 -5.61 1.50
CA ALA A 213 16.22 -5.13 2.31
C ALA A 213 15.28 -4.19 1.54
N VAL A 214 15.83 -3.26 0.77
CA VAL A 214 15.05 -2.29 -0.03
C VAL A 214 14.26 -2.96 -1.15
N LYS A 215 14.78 -4.04 -1.75
CA LYS A 215 14.06 -4.80 -2.79
C LYS A 215 12.81 -5.49 -2.26
N GLN A 216 12.67 -5.62 -0.94
CA GLN A 216 11.48 -6.18 -0.30
C GLN A 216 10.49 -5.05 0.00
N GLU A 217 9.27 -5.18 -0.50
CA GLU A 217 8.15 -4.31 -0.14
C GLU A 217 7.89 -4.30 1.37
N LEU A 218 6.99 -3.42 1.84
CA LEU A 218 6.55 -3.43 3.24
C LEU A 218 6.16 -4.86 3.64
N THR A 219 6.67 -5.28 4.80
CA THR A 219 6.31 -6.56 5.40
C THR A 219 4.80 -6.64 5.60
N LYS A 220 4.32 -7.87 5.74
CA LYS A 220 2.92 -8.13 6.05
C LYS A 220 2.45 -7.42 7.33
N GLN A 221 3.31 -7.37 8.37
CA GLN A 221 2.99 -6.70 9.63
C GLN A 221 2.90 -5.17 9.46
N GLU A 222 3.87 -4.56 8.77
CA GLU A 222 3.83 -3.13 8.43
C GLU A 222 2.55 -2.77 7.66
N THR A 223 2.20 -3.58 6.67
CA THR A 223 1.01 -3.36 5.85
C THR A 223 -0.28 -3.47 6.68
N ILE A 224 -0.40 -4.50 7.53
CA ILE A 224 -1.58 -4.67 8.39
C ILE A 224 -1.70 -3.52 9.40
N ALA A 225 -0.60 -3.06 10.00
CA ALA A 225 -0.61 -1.93 10.93
C ALA A 225 -1.15 -0.65 10.25
N LEU A 226 -0.73 -0.39 9.02
CA LEU A 226 -1.22 0.75 8.23
C LEU A 226 -2.69 0.61 7.84
N GLU A 227 -3.17 -0.60 7.55
CA GLU A 227 -4.61 -0.82 7.33
C GLU A 227 -5.42 -0.61 8.60
N ILE A 228 -4.92 -1.02 9.78
CA ILE A 228 -5.60 -0.75 11.06
C ILE A 228 -5.74 0.75 11.29
N VAL A 229 -4.67 1.53 11.05
CA VAL A 229 -4.74 3.00 11.14
C VAL A 229 -5.78 3.54 10.17
N TYR A 230 -5.77 3.10 8.91
CA TYR A 230 -6.75 3.53 7.91
C TYR A 230 -8.19 3.23 8.34
N HIS A 231 -8.49 2.01 8.76
CA HIS A 231 -9.82 1.63 9.25
C HIS A 231 -10.22 2.39 10.51
N SER A 232 -9.26 2.72 11.38
CA SER A 232 -9.51 3.53 12.57
C SER A 232 -9.85 4.97 12.18
N MET A 233 -9.13 5.57 11.23
CA MET A 233 -9.43 6.89 10.69
C MET A 233 -10.85 6.96 10.12
N GLU A 234 -11.23 5.99 9.30
CA GLU A 234 -12.58 5.90 8.71
C GLU A 234 -13.68 5.68 9.78
N PHE A 235 -13.38 4.90 10.83
CA PHE A 235 -14.31 4.68 11.93
C PHE A 235 -14.54 5.95 12.77
N TYR A 236 -13.48 6.67 13.11
CA TYR A 236 -13.57 7.88 13.93
C TYR A 236 -13.86 9.15 13.10
N GLY A 237 -13.82 9.07 11.76
CA GLY A 237 -13.97 10.23 10.88
C GLY A 237 -12.75 11.16 10.92
N ALA A 238 -11.58 10.62 11.25
CA ALA A 238 -10.33 11.38 11.31
C ALA A 238 -9.77 11.56 9.89
N GLY A 239 -9.45 12.80 9.51
CA GLY A 239 -8.91 13.11 8.18
C GLY A 239 -7.44 12.70 8.02
N CYS A 240 -6.69 12.70 9.13
CA CYS A 240 -5.31 12.26 9.20
C CYS A 240 -4.99 11.50 10.50
N PHE A 241 -3.79 10.91 10.54
CA PHE A 241 -3.33 10.19 11.71
C PHE A 241 -3.08 11.09 12.93
N GLU A 242 -2.67 12.34 12.75
CA GLU A 242 -2.58 13.30 13.86
C GLU A 242 -3.95 13.49 14.53
N ASP A 243 -5.01 13.72 13.74
CA ASP A 243 -6.38 13.85 14.28
C ASP A 243 -6.79 12.60 15.05
N LEU A 244 -6.51 11.41 14.49
CA LEU A 244 -6.81 10.14 15.13
C LEU A 244 -6.07 9.96 16.47
N ARG A 245 -4.82 10.44 16.56
CA ARG A 245 -4.02 10.38 17.80
C ARG A 245 -4.59 11.26 18.91
N GLN A 246 -5.37 12.28 18.58
CA GLN A 246 -6.04 13.15 19.54
C GLN A 246 -7.43 12.64 19.95
N GLU A 247 -7.90 11.53 19.37
CA GLU A 247 -9.26 11.08 19.58
C GLU A 247 -9.46 10.52 21.00
N PRO A 248 -10.37 11.08 21.82
CA PRO A 248 -10.43 10.79 23.25
C PRO A 248 -10.58 9.31 23.59
N ASN A 249 -11.34 8.57 22.77
CA ASN A 249 -11.58 7.14 22.97
C ASN A 249 -10.35 6.25 22.69
N LEU A 250 -9.31 6.81 22.05
CA LEU A 250 -8.08 6.10 21.69
C LEU A 250 -6.88 6.49 22.55
N LEU A 251 -6.96 7.60 23.31
CA LEU A 251 -5.85 8.08 24.13
C LEU A 251 -5.36 7.02 25.12
N ASP A 252 -6.28 6.31 25.79
CA ASP A 252 -5.95 5.28 26.78
C ASP A 252 -5.99 3.85 26.22
N ASN A 253 -6.23 3.69 24.92
CA ASN A 253 -6.31 2.37 24.30
C ASN A 253 -4.92 1.77 24.07
N VAL A 254 -4.48 0.86 24.95
CA VAL A 254 -3.14 0.24 24.92
C VAL A 254 -2.79 -0.36 23.55
N PHE A 255 -3.75 -1.01 22.88
CA PHE A 255 -3.52 -1.60 21.56
C PHE A 255 -3.26 -0.52 20.50
N PHE A 256 -4.09 0.53 20.48
CA PHE A 256 -3.88 1.66 19.56
C PHE A 256 -2.56 2.36 19.84
N GLN A 257 -2.15 2.50 21.11
CA GLN A 257 -0.84 3.04 21.48
C GLN A 257 0.30 2.20 20.91
N ALA A 258 0.19 0.87 20.92
CA ALA A 258 1.16 -0.03 20.32
C ALA A 258 1.23 0.15 18.79
N ILE A 259 0.09 0.20 18.10
CA ILE A 259 0.03 0.45 16.65
C ILE A 259 0.59 1.84 16.32
N ARG A 260 0.29 2.83 17.15
CA ARG A 260 0.80 4.19 16.97
C ARG A 260 2.31 4.24 17.04
N ASN A 261 2.88 3.65 18.08
CA ASN A 261 4.32 3.62 18.26
C ASN A 261 4.98 2.83 17.12
N MET A 262 4.39 1.72 16.70
CA MET A 262 4.86 0.90 15.58
C MET A 262 4.96 1.72 14.27
N VAL A 263 3.94 2.48 13.91
CA VAL A 263 3.95 3.32 12.69
C VAL A 263 5.03 4.41 12.78
N LEU A 264 5.17 5.07 13.93
CA LEU A 264 6.21 6.09 14.14
C LEU A 264 7.60 5.48 14.05
N GLU A 265 7.82 4.34 14.70
CA GLU A 265 9.08 3.60 14.68
C GLU A 265 9.45 3.14 13.27
N TYR A 266 8.49 2.70 12.45
CA TYR A 266 8.78 2.36 11.05
C TYR A 266 9.29 3.56 10.26
N ILE A 267 8.63 4.72 10.38
CA ILE A 267 9.04 5.95 9.68
C ILE A 267 10.43 6.38 10.15
N ASP A 268 10.67 6.38 11.47
CA ASP A 268 11.95 6.75 12.06
C ASP A 268 13.05 5.77 11.66
N CYS A 269 12.78 4.46 11.69
CA CYS A 269 13.74 3.44 11.32
C CYS A 269 14.18 3.57 9.86
N TYR A 270 13.22 3.63 8.92
CA TYR A 270 13.55 3.80 7.50
C TYR A 270 14.26 5.13 7.23
N SER A 271 13.86 6.22 7.89
CA SER A 271 14.55 7.52 7.75
C SER A 271 16.00 7.45 8.27
N ASN A 272 16.21 6.87 9.45
CA ASN A 272 17.52 6.74 10.06
C ASN A 272 18.45 5.83 9.24
N LEU A 273 17.93 4.73 8.69
CA LEU A 273 18.67 3.88 7.76
C LEU A 273 19.09 4.64 6.50
N GLY A 274 18.18 5.45 5.95
CA GLY A 274 18.49 6.38 4.87
C GLY A 274 19.65 7.31 5.23
N ILE A 275 19.63 7.93 6.41
CA ILE A 275 20.70 8.81 6.88
C ILE A 275 22.04 8.07 7.04
N VAL A 276 22.03 6.88 7.65
CA VAL A 276 23.26 6.10 7.88
C VAL A 276 23.91 5.69 6.57
N LEU A 277 23.13 5.18 5.61
CA LEU A 277 23.65 4.80 4.29
C LEU A 277 24.12 6.02 3.49
N TYR A 278 23.50 7.18 3.69
CA TYR A 278 24.02 8.42 3.14
C TYR A 278 25.40 8.77 3.71
N LYS A 279 25.61 8.61 5.02
CA LYS A 279 26.92 8.81 5.66
C LYS A 279 27.96 7.82 5.13
N PHE A 280 27.60 6.54 4.94
CA PHE A 280 28.48 5.55 4.31
C PHE A 280 28.87 5.93 2.88
N ALA A 281 27.94 6.48 2.10
CA ALA A 281 28.23 6.97 0.77
C ALA A 281 29.25 8.13 0.77
N LEU A 282 29.16 9.05 1.74
CA LEU A 282 30.15 10.12 1.90
C LEU A 282 31.53 9.59 2.31
N THR A 283 31.58 8.59 3.19
CA THR A 283 32.83 7.96 3.63
C THR A 283 33.52 7.25 2.46
N THR A 284 32.80 6.41 1.73
CA THR A 284 33.31 5.72 0.54
C THR A 284 33.76 6.71 -0.54
N HIS A 285 33.00 7.80 -0.77
CA HIS A 285 33.44 8.86 -1.67
C HIS A 285 34.80 9.47 -1.28
N ARG A 286 35.00 9.75 0.01
CA ARG A 286 36.26 10.30 0.52
C ARG A 286 37.42 9.31 0.36
N LEU A 287 37.18 8.03 0.66
CA LEU A 287 38.17 6.97 0.46
C LEU A 287 38.55 6.88 -1.03
N GLY A 288 37.57 6.92 -1.94
CA GLY A 288 37.82 6.91 -3.38
C GLY A 288 38.72 8.05 -3.84
N ILE A 289 38.54 9.27 -3.33
CA ILE A 289 39.42 10.42 -3.63
C ILE A 289 40.83 10.21 -3.07
N ILE A 290 40.96 9.65 -1.86
CA ILE A 290 42.27 9.38 -1.23
C ILE A 290 43.02 8.35 -2.07
N ASP A 291 42.39 7.24 -2.40
CA ASP A 291 42.98 6.18 -3.21
C ASP A 291 43.38 6.69 -4.60
N GLU A 292 42.55 7.54 -5.23
CA GLU A 292 42.89 8.17 -6.51
C GLU A 292 44.16 9.01 -6.41
N ARG A 293 44.28 9.84 -5.35
CA ARG A 293 45.46 10.68 -5.10
C ARG A 293 46.72 9.87 -4.79
N GLU A 294 46.55 8.69 -4.20
CA GLU A 294 47.64 7.75 -3.91
C GLU A 294 48.00 6.86 -5.11
N GLY A 295 47.32 7.00 -6.25
CA GLY A 295 47.55 6.20 -7.46
C GLY A 295 46.95 4.79 -7.41
N LYS A 296 46.10 4.51 -6.41
CA LYS A 296 45.37 3.24 -6.22
C LYS A 296 44.05 3.25 -6.99
N LEU A 297 44.15 3.21 -8.32
CA LEU A 297 43.00 3.40 -9.21
C LEU A 297 41.93 2.30 -9.09
N ILE A 298 42.32 1.07 -8.75
CA ILE A 298 41.37 -0.05 -8.64
C ILE A 298 40.52 0.11 -7.37
N GLU A 299 41.16 0.40 -6.25
CA GLU A 299 40.54 0.65 -4.96
C GLU A 299 39.63 1.88 -5.02
N SER A 300 40.13 2.96 -5.63
CA SER A 300 39.35 4.18 -5.86
C SER A 300 38.05 3.93 -6.63
N ASN A 301 38.12 3.17 -7.73
CA ASN A 301 36.94 2.82 -8.52
C ASN A 301 35.93 2.01 -7.70
N LYS A 302 36.41 1.04 -6.90
CA LYS A 302 35.57 0.24 -6.01
C LYS A 302 34.86 1.13 -4.97
N GLU A 303 35.57 2.09 -4.39
CA GLU A 303 34.99 3.04 -3.43
C GLU A 303 33.91 3.93 -4.05
N PHE A 304 34.13 4.42 -5.27
CA PHE A 304 33.11 5.19 -5.98
C PHE A 304 31.88 4.36 -6.35
N GLU A 305 32.05 3.07 -6.65
CA GLU A 305 30.94 2.13 -6.87
C GLU A 305 30.09 1.97 -5.59
N TYR A 306 30.71 1.69 -4.44
CA TYR A 306 30.01 1.57 -3.16
C TYR A 306 29.33 2.89 -2.75
N CYS A 307 29.95 4.03 -3.05
CA CYS A 307 29.36 5.35 -2.86
C CYS A 307 28.03 5.50 -3.62
N GLN A 308 28.03 5.19 -4.92
CA GLN A 308 26.82 5.28 -5.75
C GLN A 308 25.72 4.34 -5.26
N ARG A 309 26.09 3.09 -4.94
CA ARG A 309 25.17 2.08 -4.41
C ARG A 309 24.55 2.54 -3.09
N SER A 310 25.37 3.00 -2.14
CA SER A 310 24.91 3.45 -0.84
C SER A 310 23.99 4.68 -0.93
N PHE A 311 24.26 5.63 -1.84
CA PHE A 311 23.33 6.74 -2.10
C PHE A 311 21.99 6.24 -2.64
N LYS A 312 22.00 5.29 -3.58
CA LYS A 312 20.77 4.77 -4.17
C LYS A 312 19.89 4.09 -3.13
N VAL A 313 20.48 3.24 -2.29
CA VAL A 313 19.74 2.52 -1.24
C VAL A 313 19.24 3.47 -0.15
N SER A 314 20.04 4.47 0.21
CA SER A 314 19.62 5.55 1.12
C SER A 314 18.33 6.23 0.63
N GLN A 315 18.27 6.59 -0.65
CA GLN A 315 17.10 7.21 -1.26
C GLN A 315 15.87 6.30 -1.20
N ASP A 316 16.03 5.01 -1.47
CA ASP A 316 14.93 4.07 -1.48
C ASP A 316 14.34 3.84 -0.07
N PHE A 317 15.16 3.96 0.99
CA PHE A 317 14.65 3.96 2.36
C PHE A 317 13.88 5.22 2.72
N PHE A 318 14.35 6.40 2.31
CA PHE A 318 13.55 7.62 2.46
C PHE A 318 12.24 7.55 1.68
N GLN A 319 12.25 6.94 0.48
CA GLN A 319 11.03 6.69 -0.28
C GLN A 319 10.05 5.82 0.50
N THR A 320 10.54 4.75 1.13
CA THR A 320 9.72 3.86 1.95
C THR A 320 9.12 4.59 3.15
N ALA A 321 9.93 5.37 3.89
CA ALA A 321 9.46 6.21 5.00
C ALA A 321 8.38 7.20 4.55
N LEU A 322 8.56 7.82 3.38
CA LEU A 322 7.61 8.76 2.81
C LEU A 322 6.30 8.07 2.43
N VAL A 323 6.36 6.88 1.81
CA VAL A 323 5.16 6.07 1.49
C VAL A 323 4.34 5.80 2.74
N ILE A 324 4.99 5.42 3.85
CA ILE A 324 4.31 5.17 5.12
C ILE A 324 3.66 6.46 5.64
N ALA A 325 4.41 7.57 5.71
CA ALA A 325 3.92 8.85 6.19
C ALA A 325 2.74 9.39 5.34
N THR A 326 2.78 9.21 4.02
CA THR A 326 1.69 9.58 3.11
C THR A 326 0.47 8.70 3.32
N ARG A 327 0.62 7.38 3.53
CA ARG A 327 -0.52 6.46 3.77
C ARG A 327 -1.31 6.81 5.03
N VAL A 328 -0.65 7.36 6.05
CA VAL A 328 -1.30 7.82 7.29
C VAL A 328 -1.70 9.30 7.25
N LYS A 329 -1.49 9.96 6.10
CA LYS A 329 -1.89 11.35 5.81
C LYS A 329 -1.35 12.38 6.82
N GLU A 330 -0.19 12.13 7.44
CA GLU A 330 0.37 13.02 8.47
C GLU A 330 1.44 13.94 7.88
N ASP A 331 1.06 15.19 7.60
CA ASP A 331 1.94 16.20 6.99
C ASP A 331 3.24 16.41 7.78
N LYS A 332 3.19 16.38 9.11
CA LYS A 332 4.37 16.58 9.96
C LYS A 332 5.42 15.47 9.78
N LEU A 333 4.99 14.21 9.72
CA LEU A 333 5.88 13.08 9.46
C LEU A 333 6.48 13.17 8.06
N MET A 334 5.66 13.50 7.06
CA MET A 334 6.16 13.72 5.69
C MET A 334 7.23 14.83 5.66
N ILE A 335 6.99 15.96 6.32
CA ILE A 335 7.95 17.06 6.42
C ILE A 335 9.25 16.61 7.08
N ASN A 336 9.20 15.84 8.16
CA ASN A 336 10.39 15.35 8.86
C ASN A 336 11.25 14.43 7.98
N VAL A 337 10.61 13.52 7.23
CA VAL A 337 11.31 12.65 6.27
C VAL A 337 11.96 13.49 5.17
N LEU A 338 11.23 14.44 4.61
CA LEU A 338 11.73 15.34 3.56
C LEU A 338 12.88 16.22 4.04
N LEU A 339 12.83 16.73 5.27
CA LEU A 339 13.91 17.49 5.89
C LEU A 339 15.15 16.62 6.08
N SER A 340 15.00 15.38 6.56
CA SER A 340 16.10 14.43 6.72
C SER A 340 16.79 14.13 5.39
N LEU A 341 15.99 13.92 4.33
CA LEU A 341 16.47 13.74 2.97
C LEU A 341 17.17 15.00 2.44
N ALA A 342 16.59 16.18 2.66
CA ALA A 342 17.17 17.46 2.23
C ALA A 342 18.52 17.72 2.92
N CYS A 343 18.62 17.44 4.22
CA CYS A 343 19.87 17.51 4.97
C CYS A 343 20.94 16.63 4.35
N CYS A 344 20.58 15.39 3.96
CA CYS A 344 21.49 14.51 3.23
C CYS A 344 21.97 15.19 1.93
N HIS A 345 21.05 15.64 1.06
CA HIS A 345 21.43 16.28 -0.21
C HIS A 345 22.22 17.59 -0.08
N TYR A 346 22.01 18.38 0.97
CA TYR A 346 22.76 19.62 1.21
C TYR A 346 24.27 19.35 1.37
N PHE A 347 24.66 18.22 1.98
CA PHE A 347 26.06 17.81 2.10
C PHE A 347 26.72 17.46 0.75
N ARG A 348 25.96 17.37 -0.34
CA ARG A 348 26.47 17.15 -1.71
C ARG A 348 26.71 18.45 -2.49
N GLY A 349 26.46 19.62 -1.89
CA GLY A 349 26.52 20.91 -2.59
C GLY A 349 25.42 21.08 -3.66
N ILE A 350 24.39 20.24 -3.61
CA ILE A 350 23.25 20.23 -4.54
C ILE A 350 22.34 21.40 -4.20
N THR A 351 21.92 22.14 -5.22
CA THR A 351 21.05 23.31 -5.08
C THR A 351 19.61 22.89 -4.72
N LEU A 352 18.85 23.75 -4.02
CA LEU A 352 17.43 23.54 -3.72
C LEU A 352 16.59 23.17 -4.97
N HIS A 353 17.04 23.58 -6.15
CA HIS A 353 16.41 23.28 -7.43
C HIS A 353 16.50 21.79 -7.81
N GLU A 354 17.66 21.17 -7.63
CA GLU A 354 17.90 19.75 -7.92
C GLU A 354 17.21 18.84 -6.89
N LEU A 355 17.14 19.28 -5.62
CA LEU A 355 16.28 18.63 -4.62
C LEU A 355 14.81 18.66 -5.05
N GLY A 356 14.33 19.79 -5.61
CA GLY A 356 12.98 19.89 -6.16
C GLY A 356 12.69 18.94 -7.33
N ILE A 357 13.66 18.73 -8.23
CA ILE A 357 13.56 17.77 -9.34
C ILE A 357 13.53 16.33 -8.82
N PHE A 358 14.34 16.02 -7.81
CA PHE A 358 14.39 14.70 -7.19
C PHE A 358 13.09 14.35 -6.45
N LEU A 359 12.55 15.29 -5.66
CA LEU A 359 11.24 15.14 -5.03
C LEU A 359 10.13 14.94 -6.07
N HIS A 360 10.20 15.64 -7.22
CA HIS A 360 9.26 15.44 -8.31
C HIS A 360 9.32 14.01 -8.90
N GLN A 361 10.50 13.40 -9.02
CA GLN A 361 10.67 12.03 -9.51
C GLN A 361 10.18 10.96 -8.51
N ILE A 362 10.45 11.16 -7.22
CA ILE A 362 9.96 10.34 -6.11
C ILE A 362 8.44 10.24 -6.09
N ILE A 363 7.75 11.36 -6.31
CA ILE A 363 6.28 11.44 -6.28
C ILE A 363 5.69 10.83 -7.57
N LYS A 364 6.39 10.98 -8.71
CA LYS A 364 5.95 10.42 -10.01
C LYS A 364 5.95 8.90 -10.04
N ASN A 365 6.86 8.23 -9.33
CA ASN A 365 6.97 6.76 -9.31
C ASN A 365 5.91 6.04 -8.45
N ASN A 366 5.13 6.75 -7.63
CA ASN A 366 4.11 6.16 -6.75
C ASN A 366 2.73 5.94 -7.41
N GLU A 367 2.65 5.82 -8.75
CA GLU A 367 1.53 5.39 -9.63
C GLU A 367 0.06 5.51 -9.15
N SER A 368 -0.29 6.56 -8.40
CA SER A 368 -1.67 6.96 -8.17
C SER A 368 -1.77 8.46 -8.48
N LYS A 369 -2.50 8.81 -9.55
CA LYS A 369 -2.78 10.21 -9.91
C LYS A 369 -3.43 10.98 -8.75
N GLU A 370 -4.17 10.29 -7.90
CA GLU A 370 -4.83 10.83 -6.71
C GLU A 370 -3.82 11.07 -5.57
N ALA A 371 -2.94 10.10 -5.29
CA ALA A 371 -1.85 10.25 -4.32
C ALA A 371 -0.82 11.30 -4.76
N PHE A 372 -0.60 11.47 -6.07
CA PHE A 372 0.21 12.55 -6.64
C PHE A 372 -0.46 13.92 -6.41
N GLY A 373 -1.78 14.00 -6.53
CA GLY A 373 -2.56 15.20 -6.23
C GLY A 373 -2.48 15.60 -4.76
N GLU A 374 -2.72 14.65 -3.86
CA GLU A 374 -2.63 14.84 -2.41
C GLU A 374 -1.20 15.19 -1.98
N SER A 375 -0.20 14.44 -2.46
CA SER A 375 1.21 14.69 -2.18
C SER A 375 1.69 16.03 -2.73
N LYS A 376 1.25 16.45 -3.93
CA LYS A 376 1.55 17.78 -4.48
C LYS A 376 0.90 18.89 -3.65
N ILE A 377 -0.30 18.68 -3.11
CA ILE A 377 -0.96 19.64 -2.21
C ILE A 377 -0.20 19.70 -0.88
N SER A 378 0.14 18.56 -0.27
CA SER A 378 0.92 18.48 0.97
C SER A 378 2.32 19.04 0.80
N LEU A 379 2.99 18.81 -0.33
CA LEU A 379 4.31 19.37 -0.61
C LEU A 379 4.24 20.87 -0.89
N ASN A 380 3.21 21.37 -1.56
CA ASN A 380 2.98 22.81 -1.68
C ASN A 380 2.56 23.47 -0.36
N LYS A 381 1.86 22.76 0.52
CA LYS A 381 1.56 23.21 1.89
C LYS A 381 2.83 23.23 2.73
N ALA A 382 3.63 22.17 2.69
CA ALA A 382 4.94 22.09 3.34
C ALA A 382 5.88 23.17 2.81
N LEU A 383 5.93 23.38 1.49
CA LEU A 383 6.69 24.45 0.86
C LEU A 383 6.16 25.82 1.29
N LYS A 384 4.84 26.03 1.39
CA LYS A 384 4.24 27.26 1.92
C LYS A 384 4.56 27.49 3.40
N ILE A 385 4.51 26.45 4.22
CA ILE A 385 4.87 26.49 5.66
C ILE A 385 6.36 26.80 5.80
N LEU A 386 7.21 26.09 5.05
CA LEU A 386 8.64 26.37 4.94
C LEU A 386 8.85 27.81 4.48
N THR A 387 8.25 28.30 3.40
CA THR A 387 8.42 29.71 2.95
C THR A 387 7.93 30.75 3.95
N LYS A 388 7.05 30.39 4.90
CA LYS A 388 6.55 31.26 5.97
C LYS A 388 7.43 31.28 7.22
N LEU A 389 8.34 30.31 7.37
CA LEU A 389 9.32 30.33 8.45
C LEU A 389 10.43 31.36 8.11
N PRO A 390 10.74 32.30 9.03
CA PRO A 390 11.88 33.19 8.88
C PRO A 390 13.17 32.39 8.65
N PHE A 391 14.04 32.90 7.79
CA PHE A 391 15.26 32.21 7.36
C PHE A 391 16.17 31.81 8.54
N GLU A 392 16.23 32.63 9.61
CA GLU A 392 16.95 32.28 10.83
C GLU A 392 16.32 31.12 11.60
N GLN A 393 15.00 30.96 11.57
CA GLN A 393 14.30 29.87 12.27
C GLN A 393 14.49 28.52 11.55
N LYS A 394 14.57 28.53 10.22
CA LYS A 394 14.97 27.36 9.42
C LYS A 394 16.40 26.93 9.70
N ILE A 395 17.31 27.88 9.80
CA ILE A 395 18.71 27.62 10.11
C ILE A 395 18.83 27.07 11.54
N GLU A 396 18.09 27.59 12.52
CA GLU A 396 18.12 27.07 13.88
C GLU A 396 17.40 25.72 14.04
N GLU A 397 16.33 25.43 13.29
CA GLU A 397 15.74 24.08 13.26
C GLU A 397 16.63 23.08 12.53
N VAL A 398 17.28 23.47 11.44
CA VAL A 398 18.27 22.64 10.74
C VAL A 398 19.54 22.46 11.59
N LYS A 399 20.01 23.49 12.31
CA LYS A 399 21.12 23.38 13.27
C LYS A 399 20.74 22.54 14.48
N LYS A 400 19.52 22.65 15.00
CA LYS A 400 18.99 21.76 16.05
C LYS A 400 18.86 20.34 15.53
N ALA A 401 18.43 20.14 14.29
CA ALA A 401 18.40 18.83 13.65
C ALA A 401 19.82 18.29 13.46
N ILE A 402 20.79 19.09 13.01
CA ILE A 402 22.22 18.73 12.90
C ILE A 402 22.81 18.41 14.28
N HIS A 403 22.52 19.19 15.31
CA HIS A 403 23.00 18.97 16.67
C HIS A 403 22.32 17.74 17.32
N SER A 404 21.03 17.54 17.07
CA SER A 404 20.31 16.30 17.40
C SER A 404 20.82 15.11 16.60
N LEU A 405 21.33 15.29 15.38
CA LEU A 405 21.96 14.26 14.54
C LEU A 405 23.40 13.93 14.97
N GLU A 406 24.14 14.87 15.58
CA GLU A 406 25.42 14.62 16.24
C GLU A 406 25.22 13.87 17.57
N ILE A 407 24.18 14.25 18.33
CA ILE A 407 23.72 13.51 19.51
C ILE A 407 23.14 12.14 19.11
N SER A 408 22.49 12.04 17.94
CA SER A 408 21.99 10.77 17.39
C SER A 408 23.07 9.96 16.69
N GLU A 409 24.20 10.50 16.28
CA GLU A 409 25.35 9.72 15.82
C GLU A 409 26.01 9.00 16.99
N LYS A 410 26.14 9.71 18.12
CA LYS A 410 26.59 9.14 19.39
C LYS A 410 25.55 8.19 19.97
N SER A 411 24.26 8.50 19.86
CA SER A 411 23.17 7.62 20.30
C SER A 411 22.90 6.46 19.35
N CYS A 412 23.10 6.57 18.04
CA CYS A 412 22.98 5.47 17.07
C CYS A 412 24.18 4.55 17.17
N SER A 413 25.40 5.07 17.38
CA SER A 413 26.55 4.23 17.71
C SER A 413 26.34 3.50 19.05
N THR A 414 25.74 4.16 20.04
CA THR A 414 25.36 3.55 21.34
C THR A 414 24.15 2.62 21.25
N PHE A 415 23.18 2.91 20.38
CA PHE A 415 21.96 2.15 20.14
C PHE A 415 22.28 0.92 19.31
N ILE A 416 23.05 1.03 18.22
CA ILE A 416 23.61 -0.10 17.48
C ILE A 416 24.48 -0.95 18.42
N ALA A 417 25.30 -0.35 19.29
CA ALA A 417 26.07 -1.11 20.27
C ALA A 417 25.19 -1.83 21.33
N ARG A 418 24.16 -1.18 21.88
CA ARG A 418 23.20 -1.79 22.84
C ARG A 418 22.31 -2.85 22.17
N PHE A 419 21.83 -2.57 20.98
CA PHE A 419 21.03 -3.46 20.13
C PHE A 419 21.80 -4.72 19.75
N LEU A 420 23.12 -4.61 19.56
CA LEU A 420 24.02 -5.74 19.33
C LEU A 420 24.45 -6.47 20.61
N ILE A 421 24.16 -5.93 21.79
CA ILE A 421 24.38 -6.58 23.11
C ILE A 421 23.10 -7.31 23.57
N GLU A 422 21.91 -6.78 23.28
CA GLU A 422 20.63 -7.39 23.64
C GLU A 422 20.20 -8.56 22.72
N LEU A 423 20.97 -8.82 21.66
CA LEU A 423 20.81 -9.95 20.72
C LEU A 423 21.85 -11.07 20.90
N ALA A 424 22.72 -10.96 21.92
CA ALA A 424 23.63 -12.02 22.37
C ALA A 424 23.15 -12.54 23.74
#